data_AF-A0A8T3QFV9-F1
#
_entry.id   AF-A0A8T3QFV9-F1
#
_cell.length_a   1.000
_cell.length_b   1.000
_cell.length_c   1.000
_cell.angle_alpha   90.00
_cell.angle_beta   90.00
_cell.angle_gamma   90.00
#
_symmetry.space_group_name_H-M   'P 1'
#
loop_
_entity.id
_entity.type
_entity.pdbx_description
1 polymer ?
#
loop_
_entity_poly.entity_id
_entity_poly.type
_entity_poly.pdbx_seq_one_letter_code
_entity_poly.pdbx_strand_id
1 'polypeptide(L)'
;MAELSLPGDEVTGPDRHNERPFPPGDYPIVVVGSGPGAIQVSYSLRALGLSHAVISADPAPGGMFRRWPFFQRLLSWTKPYAPVDRTARAYERYDWNSLLADNPGERAIMPEFMDGTSYFPSRPEMERNIATFVERTSLAIRYNCRWTATRRGDGPTGDSFVLTTTDGEYRTPVAIFAVGVAEPYAPATPGIQLAAHYADTRPAETYAGRRIFIIGKQNSGFELASGLLPWARRILLASPSPAKLSVNTRSLVGVRARYLQPFEDHVLGGGVSILDASIGSIERGPAGADGPLIVRVRPSAGGEELAIEADEVIAATGFVTPLLDLADLGVTTFGQARLPAQTAYWESASVPGIFFAGTIGQGSAGLKKHGLPANSGAVHGARYNARVLAAHIARRASSHVPERPLIAPADLVDVVLGELAAAPELWHQRAYLVRVISLDPSVGARDEGIVPLSAFLDGAGDDGTADSLGITMEADGTAAVYPVLYLRRSGKIDERAVDPDPLLRFDTPAVRSRVADIVAEMGVR
;
A
#
# COMPACT_ATOMS: atom_id res chain seq x y z
N MET A 1 63.61 24.03 27.06
CA MET A 1 64.40 22.80 26.91
C MET A 1 63.50 21.74 26.31
N ALA A 2 64.04 21.08 25.27
CA ALA A 2 63.61 19.86 24.57
C ALA A 2 62.58 18.97 25.33
N GLU A 3 61.45 18.63 24.70
CA GLU A 3 61.22 17.43 23.86
C GLU A 3 61.23 16.11 24.64
N LEU A 4 60.10 15.40 24.60
CA LEU A 4 60.05 13.95 24.45
C LEU A 4 58.68 13.56 23.87
N SER A 5 58.70 13.24 22.57
CA SER A 5 57.62 12.62 21.82
C SER A 5 57.49 11.14 22.19
N LEU A 6 56.27 10.61 22.25
CA LEU A 6 55.98 9.20 22.04
C LEU A 6 54.75 9.05 21.12
N PRO A 7 54.72 7.99 20.30
CA PRO A 7 54.10 8.00 18.97
C PRO A 7 52.63 7.58 18.97
N GLY A 8 51.94 7.98 17.90
CA GLY A 8 50.57 7.57 17.63
C GLY A 8 50.45 6.09 17.30
N ASP A 9 49.30 5.56 17.70
CA ASP A 9 48.60 4.48 17.01
C ASP A 9 47.11 4.86 17.06
N GLU A 10 46.65 5.56 16.02
CA GLU A 10 45.25 5.49 15.63
C GLU A 10 45.02 4.05 15.17
N VAL A 11 44.54 3.21 16.08
CA VAL A 11 43.95 1.93 15.73
C VAL A 11 42.68 2.25 14.95
N THR A 12 42.80 2.36 13.62
CA THR A 12 41.69 2.24 12.70
C THR A 12 41.09 0.87 12.93
N GLY A 13 40.05 0.79 13.77
CA GLY A 13 39.24 -0.41 13.92
C GLY A 13 38.75 -0.88 12.56
N PRO A 14 38.45 -2.19 12.40
CA PRO A 14 37.96 -2.72 11.14
C PRO A 14 36.77 -1.89 10.67
N ASP A 15 36.85 -1.44 9.42
CA ASP A 15 35.89 -0.55 8.79
C ASP A 15 34.48 -1.14 8.94
N ARG A 16 33.69 -0.62 9.89
CA ARG A 16 32.33 -1.09 10.22
C ARG A 16 31.38 -1.03 9.02
N HIS A 17 31.79 -0.40 7.92
CA HIS A 17 31.07 -0.44 6.65
C HIS A 17 31.03 -1.83 6.01
N ASN A 18 31.99 -2.72 6.30
CA ASN A 18 32.17 -4.00 5.60
C ASN A 18 31.40 -5.19 6.22
N GLU A 19 30.78 -5.01 7.39
CA GLU A 19 29.96 -6.06 8.05
C GLU A 19 28.46 -5.93 7.74
N ARG A 20 28.00 -4.75 7.30
CA ARG A 20 26.59 -4.52 6.94
C ARG A 20 26.28 -5.13 5.57
N PRO A 21 25.11 -5.77 5.37
CA PRO A 21 24.78 -6.39 4.09
C PRO A 21 24.76 -5.37 2.96
N PHE A 22 24.92 -5.88 1.73
CA PHE A 22 24.86 -5.12 0.48
C PHE A 22 25.76 -3.88 0.46
N PRO A 23 27.10 -4.02 0.50
CA PRO A 23 27.98 -2.87 0.29
C PRO A 23 27.69 -2.17 -1.05
N PRO A 24 28.03 -0.88 -1.22
CA PRO A 24 27.89 -0.20 -2.50
C PRO A 24 28.55 -0.98 -3.64
N GLY A 25 27.91 -1.02 -4.82
CA GLY A 25 28.37 -1.81 -5.95
C GLY A 25 27.29 -2.12 -6.97
N ASP A 26 27.57 -3.08 -7.84
CA ASP A 26 26.69 -3.52 -8.91
C ASP A 26 25.74 -4.63 -8.43
N TYR A 27 24.45 -4.43 -8.64
CA TYR A 27 23.40 -5.41 -8.34
C TYR A 27 22.45 -5.51 -9.53
N PRO A 28 21.91 -6.70 -9.84
CA PRO A 28 20.91 -6.84 -10.89
C PRO A 28 19.58 -6.13 -10.53
N ILE A 29 19.28 -6.01 -9.23
CA ILE A 29 18.11 -5.32 -8.70
C ILE A 29 18.51 -4.58 -7.42
N VAL A 30 18.06 -3.34 -7.25
CA VAL A 30 18.16 -2.59 -5.98
C VAL A 30 16.76 -2.19 -5.53
N VAL A 31 16.40 -2.55 -4.30
CA VAL A 31 15.15 -2.18 -3.63
C VAL A 31 15.41 -1.08 -2.60
N VAL A 32 14.65 0.01 -2.67
CA VAL A 32 14.78 1.16 -1.77
C VAL A 32 13.60 1.21 -0.79
N GLY A 33 13.89 1.04 0.50
CA GLY A 33 12.95 1.12 1.61
C GLY A 33 12.98 -0.12 2.53
N SER A 34 12.35 0.00 3.70
CA SER A 34 12.17 -1.10 4.66
C SER A 34 10.76 -1.14 5.25
N GLY A 35 9.79 -0.58 4.54
CA GLY A 35 8.37 -0.74 4.84
C GLY A 35 7.82 -2.09 4.32
N PRO A 36 6.53 -2.38 4.59
CA PRO A 36 5.88 -3.62 4.16
C PRO A 36 6.03 -3.92 2.66
N GLY A 37 5.97 -2.88 1.80
CA GLY A 37 6.14 -3.02 0.36
C GLY A 37 7.53 -3.52 -0.04
N ALA A 38 8.58 -2.95 0.56
CA ALA A 38 9.97 -3.33 0.31
C ALA A 38 10.25 -4.76 0.82
N ILE A 39 9.77 -5.06 2.03
CA ILE A 39 9.98 -6.36 2.67
C ILE A 39 9.25 -7.46 1.89
N GLN A 40 8.00 -7.23 1.47
CA GLN A 40 7.26 -8.23 0.71
C GLN A 40 7.87 -8.48 -0.67
N VAL A 41 8.25 -7.43 -1.41
CA VAL A 41 8.86 -7.62 -2.74
C VAL A 41 10.23 -8.29 -2.61
N SER A 42 11.03 -7.92 -1.62
CA SER A 42 12.32 -8.56 -1.33
C SER A 42 12.15 -10.05 -0.99
N TYR A 43 11.18 -10.39 -0.13
CA TYR A 43 10.83 -11.79 0.14
C TYR A 43 10.50 -12.55 -1.15
N SER A 44 9.63 -11.99 -1.98
CA SER A 44 9.18 -12.64 -3.21
C SER A 44 10.28 -12.76 -4.27
N LEU A 45 11.15 -11.76 -4.40
CA LEU A 45 12.35 -11.84 -5.26
C LEU A 45 13.28 -12.95 -4.79
N ARG A 46 13.56 -13.02 -3.48
CA ARG A 46 14.42 -14.06 -2.88
C ARG A 46 13.82 -15.46 -3.09
N ALA A 47 12.52 -15.63 -2.87
CA ALA A 47 11.81 -16.90 -3.06
C ALA A 47 11.88 -17.39 -4.51
N LEU A 48 11.98 -16.48 -5.48
CA LEU A 48 12.18 -16.76 -6.91
C LEU A 48 13.66 -16.86 -7.32
N GLY A 49 14.59 -16.84 -6.36
CA GLY A 49 16.03 -16.95 -6.63
C GLY A 49 16.67 -15.71 -7.25
N LEU A 50 16.00 -14.56 -7.26
CA LEU A 50 16.55 -13.32 -7.81
C LEU A 50 17.47 -12.62 -6.81
N SER A 51 18.73 -12.47 -7.20
CA SER A 51 19.70 -11.67 -6.45
C SER A 51 19.28 -10.21 -6.44
N HIS A 52 19.37 -9.54 -5.29
CA HIS A 52 19.03 -8.13 -5.15
C HIS A 52 19.64 -7.53 -3.89
N ALA A 53 19.87 -6.22 -3.89
CA ALA A 53 20.19 -5.45 -2.70
C ALA A 53 18.94 -4.76 -2.13
N VAL A 54 18.88 -4.61 -0.81
CA VAL A 54 17.85 -3.80 -0.13
C VAL A 54 18.52 -2.75 0.73
N ILE A 55 18.21 -1.48 0.48
CA ILE A 55 18.75 -0.32 1.23
C ILE A 55 17.62 0.47 1.86
N SER A 56 17.86 1.03 3.05
CA SER A 56 16.88 1.90 3.71
C SER A 56 17.53 2.97 4.56
N ALA A 57 16.94 4.17 4.54
CA ALA A 57 17.29 5.25 5.45
C ALA A 57 16.88 4.96 6.90
N ASP A 58 15.92 4.05 7.10
CA ASP A 58 15.45 3.68 8.43
C ASP A 58 16.55 2.91 9.19
N PRO A 59 16.64 3.06 10.52
CA PRO A 59 17.53 2.21 11.33
C PRO A 59 17.02 0.77 11.59
N ALA A 60 15.78 0.45 11.22
CA ALA A 60 15.08 -0.80 11.55
C ALA A 60 13.85 -1.00 10.63
N PRO A 61 13.30 -2.22 10.49
CA PRO A 61 12.17 -2.48 9.60
C PRO A 61 10.87 -1.86 10.13
N GLY A 62 9.90 -1.64 9.23
CA GLY A 62 8.56 -1.15 9.57
C GLY A 62 8.11 0.06 8.75
N GLY A 63 9.05 0.83 8.20
CA GLY A 63 8.75 2.05 7.45
C GLY A 63 7.87 3.00 8.24
N MET A 64 6.75 3.44 7.65
CA MET A 64 5.83 4.37 8.30
C MET A 64 5.29 3.89 9.66
N PHE A 65 5.19 2.58 9.90
CA PHE A 65 4.64 2.02 11.15
C PHE A 65 5.54 2.25 12.37
N ARG A 66 6.77 2.69 12.15
CA ARG A 66 7.67 3.16 13.21
C ARG A 66 7.23 4.50 13.79
N ARG A 67 6.40 5.26 13.07
CA ARG A 67 5.94 6.62 13.46
C ARG A 67 4.42 6.76 13.51
N TRP A 68 3.68 6.18 12.56
CA TRP A 68 2.23 6.39 12.39
C TRP A 68 1.45 5.07 12.29
N PRO A 69 0.15 5.04 12.62
CA PRO A 69 -0.73 6.15 13.04
C PRO A 69 -0.42 6.70 14.44
N PHE A 70 -0.77 7.97 14.69
CA PHE A 70 -0.49 8.67 15.95
C PHE A 70 -1.32 8.12 17.12
N PHE A 71 -2.64 7.98 16.94
CA PHE A 71 -3.52 7.35 17.94
C PHE A 71 -3.51 5.82 17.86
N GLN A 72 -2.37 5.30 17.42
CA GLN A 72 -1.86 3.94 17.59
C GLN A 72 -2.72 2.80 17.07
N ARG A 73 -3.77 2.99 16.27
CA ARG A 73 -4.52 1.87 15.68
C ARG A 73 -4.73 2.02 14.18
N LEU A 74 -4.52 0.93 13.46
CA LEU A 74 -4.67 0.86 12.01
C LEU A 74 -6.12 1.05 11.53
N LEU A 75 -6.25 1.35 10.24
CA LEU A 75 -7.53 1.42 9.52
C LEU A 75 -7.99 0.05 8.99
N SER A 76 -7.02 -0.84 8.78
CA SER A 76 -7.20 -2.22 8.32
C SER A 76 -7.36 -3.16 9.51
N TRP A 77 -8.33 -4.06 9.41
CA TRP A 77 -8.59 -5.03 10.47
C TRP A 77 -7.89 -6.36 10.21
N THR A 78 -7.65 -7.10 11.28
CA THR A 78 -7.33 -8.53 11.22
C THR A 78 -8.33 -9.23 12.12
N LYS A 79 -9.01 -10.27 11.61
CA LYS A 79 -10.01 -11.02 12.39
C LYS A 79 -9.32 -12.18 13.11
N PRO A 80 -9.13 -12.13 14.45
CA PRO A 80 -8.43 -13.21 15.14
C PRO A 80 -9.19 -14.54 15.06
N TYR A 81 -10.52 -14.49 15.06
CA TYR A 81 -11.39 -15.66 14.95
C TYR A 81 -12.16 -15.61 13.63
N ALA A 82 -11.54 -16.13 12.57
CA ALA A 82 -12.13 -16.29 11.25
C ALA A 82 -12.77 -17.69 11.10
N PRO A 83 -13.66 -17.91 10.12
CA PRO A 83 -14.30 -19.21 9.89
C PRO A 83 -13.37 -20.25 9.22
N VAL A 84 -12.05 -20.03 9.27
CA VAL A 84 -11.01 -20.88 8.66
C VAL A 84 -9.78 -20.89 9.56
N ASP A 85 -8.97 -21.94 9.47
CA ASP A 85 -7.72 -22.07 10.22
C ASP A 85 -6.73 -20.95 9.87
N ARG A 86 -6.04 -20.39 10.87
CA ARG A 86 -5.12 -19.25 10.68
C ARG A 86 -3.90 -19.56 9.81
N THR A 87 -3.57 -20.84 9.64
CA THR A 87 -2.45 -21.30 8.80
C THR A 87 -2.86 -21.54 7.34
N ALA A 88 -4.16 -21.55 7.03
CA ALA A 88 -4.65 -21.75 5.68
C ALA A 88 -4.53 -20.47 4.83
N ARG A 89 -4.25 -20.60 3.52
CA ARG A 89 -4.24 -19.46 2.56
C ARG A 89 -5.53 -18.64 2.63
N ALA A 90 -6.69 -19.31 2.77
CA ALA A 90 -7.99 -18.65 2.88
C ALA A 90 -8.09 -17.67 4.06
N TYR A 91 -7.30 -17.86 5.13
CA TYR A 91 -7.29 -16.95 6.28
C TYR A 91 -6.80 -15.56 5.92
N GLU A 92 -5.93 -15.44 4.92
CA GLU A 92 -5.37 -14.18 4.48
C GLU A 92 -6.45 -13.19 4.00
N ARG A 93 -7.64 -13.67 3.61
CA ARG A 93 -8.83 -12.82 3.32
C ARG A 93 -9.27 -12.02 4.55
N TYR A 94 -9.11 -12.59 5.73
CA TYR A 94 -9.53 -12.03 7.02
C TYR A 94 -8.39 -11.33 7.76
N ASP A 95 -7.16 -11.47 7.29
CA ASP A 95 -5.98 -10.84 7.84
C ASP A 95 -5.40 -9.82 6.88
N TRP A 96 -5.62 -8.53 7.18
CA TRP A 96 -5.25 -7.46 6.27
C TRP A 96 -3.85 -6.88 6.50
N ASN A 97 -3.14 -7.37 7.52
CA ASN A 97 -1.97 -6.68 8.05
C ASN A 97 -0.69 -7.53 8.00
N SER A 98 -0.80 -8.87 7.95
CA SER A 98 0.40 -9.71 7.78
C SER A 98 1.02 -9.61 6.40
N LEU A 99 2.33 -9.76 6.36
CA LEU A 99 3.08 -10.11 5.15
C LEU A 99 2.95 -11.62 4.86
N LEU A 100 3.22 -12.00 3.61
CA LEU A 100 3.02 -13.34 3.09
C LEU A 100 4.36 -14.08 2.99
N ALA A 101 4.37 -15.30 3.50
CA ALA A 101 5.45 -16.26 3.31
C ALA A 101 4.89 -17.64 2.97
N ASP A 102 5.51 -18.31 2.01
CA ASP A 102 5.09 -19.63 1.55
C ASP A 102 5.37 -20.68 2.64
N ASN A 103 6.55 -20.62 3.25
CA ASN A 103 6.96 -21.53 4.33
C ASN A 103 6.29 -21.17 5.66
N PRO A 104 5.64 -22.12 6.36
CA PRO A 104 4.97 -21.85 7.64
C PRO A 104 5.86 -21.22 8.71
N GLY A 105 7.13 -21.63 8.82
CA GLY A 105 8.08 -21.12 9.83
C GLY A 105 8.53 -19.67 9.58
N GLU A 106 8.37 -19.18 8.36
CA GLU A 106 8.73 -17.80 7.97
C GLU A 106 7.58 -16.81 8.18
N ARG A 107 6.36 -17.30 8.40
CA ARG A 107 5.17 -16.46 8.57
C ARG A 107 5.24 -15.73 9.90
N ALA A 108 4.78 -14.49 9.94
CA ALA A 108 4.44 -13.79 11.18
C ALA A 108 2.99 -13.30 11.02
N ILE A 109 2.03 -14.07 11.54
CA ILE A 109 0.62 -13.71 11.38
C ILE A 109 0.19 -12.72 12.47
N MET A 110 -0.49 -11.65 12.09
CA MET A 110 -0.88 -10.52 12.93
C MET A 110 -1.61 -10.95 14.23
N PRO A 111 -2.48 -11.98 14.26
CA PRO A 111 -3.12 -12.42 15.50
C PRO A 111 -2.17 -12.91 16.61
N GLU A 112 -0.92 -13.29 16.29
CA GLU A 112 0.09 -13.65 17.30
C GLU A 112 0.48 -12.44 18.17
N PHE A 113 0.30 -11.23 17.65
CA PHE A 113 0.79 -9.99 18.27
C PHE A 113 -0.32 -9.16 18.89
N MET A 114 -1.58 -9.45 18.56
CA MET A 114 -2.75 -8.68 18.99
C MET A 114 -3.17 -9.05 20.41
N ASP A 115 -3.42 -8.05 21.25
CA ASP A 115 -3.86 -8.24 22.65
C ASP A 115 -5.35 -8.59 22.82
N GLY A 116 -6.14 -8.54 21.74
CA GLY A 116 -7.57 -8.84 21.73
C GLY A 116 -8.49 -7.67 22.12
N THR A 117 -7.94 -6.51 22.50
CA THR A 117 -8.73 -5.30 22.84
C THR A 117 -9.37 -4.66 21.61
N SER A 118 -8.86 -4.98 20.42
CA SER A 118 -9.45 -4.59 19.15
C SER A 118 -9.07 -5.57 18.04
N TYR A 119 -9.93 -5.66 17.04
CA TYR A 119 -9.62 -6.31 15.77
C TYR A 119 -8.89 -5.38 14.78
N PHE A 120 -8.69 -4.11 15.14
CA PHE A 120 -7.74 -3.20 14.49
C PHE A 120 -6.42 -3.25 15.26
N PRO A 121 -5.35 -3.82 14.68
CA PRO A 121 -4.09 -3.89 15.37
C PRO A 121 -3.58 -2.50 15.75
N SER A 122 -2.82 -2.44 16.83
CA SER A 122 -2.12 -1.24 17.21
C SER A 122 -0.85 -1.05 16.36
N ARG A 123 -0.34 0.18 16.32
CA ARG A 123 0.91 0.50 15.64
C ARG A 123 2.09 -0.31 16.22
N PRO A 124 2.30 -0.39 17.54
CA PRO A 124 3.33 -1.27 18.10
C PRO A 124 3.14 -2.75 17.76
N GLU A 125 1.90 -3.25 17.71
CA GLU A 125 1.65 -4.64 17.30
C GLU A 125 2.06 -4.89 15.85
N MET A 126 1.73 -3.97 14.94
CA MET A 126 2.15 -4.04 13.53
C MET A 126 3.67 -3.92 13.37
N GLU A 127 4.30 -3.00 14.10
CA GLU A 127 5.76 -2.84 14.10
C GLU A 127 6.46 -4.14 14.53
N ARG A 128 5.99 -4.77 15.61
CA ARG A 128 6.49 -6.09 16.06
C ARG A 128 6.25 -7.20 15.04
N ASN A 129 5.07 -7.23 14.41
CA ASN A 129 4.74 -8.20 13.37
C ASN A 129 5.73 -8.12 12.19
N ILE A 130 5.98 -6.91 11.67
CA ILE A 130 6.90 -6.69 10.55
C ILE A 130 8.34 -7.06 10.95
N ALA A 131 8.80 -6.64 12.13
CA ALA A 131 10.14 -6.98 12.60
C ALA A 131 10.33 -8.50 12.72
N THR A 132 9.32 -9.20 13.26
CA THR A 132 9.33 -10.66 13.40
C THR A 132 9.31 -11.34 12.02
N PHE A 133 8.59 -10.81 11.04
CA PHE A 133 8.62 -11.33 9.68
C PHE A 133 10.03 -11.25 9.07
N VAL A 134 10.71 -10.11 9.22
CA VAL A 134 12.11 -9.94 8.75
C VAL A 134 13.05 -10.91 9.44
N GLU A 135 12.90 -11.11 10.75
CA GLU A 135 13.67 -12.09 11.52
C GLU A 135 13.44 -13.53 11.04
N ARG A 136 12.18 -13.98 10.99
CA ARG A 136 11.81 -15.35 10.60
C ARG A 136 12.20 -15.69 9.16
N THR A 137 12.22 -14.69 8.27
CA THR A 137 12.65 -14.85 6.87
C THR A 137 14.16 -14.66 6.68
N SER A 138 14.89 -14.19 7.70
CA SER A 138 16.30 -13.80 7.60
C SER A 138 16.57 -12.83 6.44
N LEU A 139 15.64 -11.91 6.18
CA LEU A 139 15.81 -10.91 5.12
C LEU A 139 16.88 -9.90 5.53
N ALA A 140 17.98 -9.88 4.76
CA ALA A 140 19.01 -8.88 4.91
C ALA A 140 18.50 -7.53 4.39
N ILE A 141 18.78 -6.44 5.12
CA ILE A 141 18.50 -5.06 4.72
C ILE A 141 19.65 -4.18 5.20
N ARG A 142 20.18 -3.32 4.33
CA ARG A 142 21.16 -2.31 4.71
C ARG A 142 20.45 -1.07 5.29
N TYR A 143 20.29 -1.05 6.60
CA TYR A 143 19.74 0.08 7.35
C TYR A 143 20.73 1.25 7.44
N ASN A 144 20.19 2.44 7.74
CA ASN A 144 20.93 3.70 7.79
C ASN A 144 21.70 4.03 6.49
N CYS A 145 21.21 3.54 5.35
CA CYS A 145 21.71 3.81 4.02
C CYS A 145 20.66 4.64 3.26
N ARG A 146 20.78 5.96 3.32
CA ARG A 146 19.80 6.86 2.73
C ARG A 146 20.10 7.05 1.24
N TRP A 147 19.15 6.68 0.39
CA TRP A 147 19.11 7.10 -1.01
C TRP A 147 18.90 8.61 -1.11
N THR A 148 19.72 9.29 -1.92
CA THR A 148 19.76 10.76 -2.03
C THR A 148 19.63 11.27 -3.47
N ALA A 149 19.97 10.46 -4.47
CA ALA A 149 19.87 10.84 -5.88
C ALA A 149 19.87 9.61 -6.79
N THR A 150 19.36 9.75 -8.01
CA THR A 150 19.35 8.77 -9.09
C THR A 150 19.73 9.43 -10.42
N ARG A 151 20.67 8.82 -11.13
CA ARG A 151 21.04 9.22 -12.50
C ARG A 151 21.07 8.01 -13.42
N ARG A 152 20.99 8.26 -14.73
CA ARG A 152 21.30 7.23 -15.72
C ARG A 152 22.79 6.89 -15.64
N GLY A 153 23.10 5.62 -15.84
CA GLY A 153 24.44 5.11 -16.04
C GLY A 153 24.48 4.23 -17.28
N ASP A 154 25.68 3.99 -17.77
CA ASP A 154 25.92 3.08 -18.89
C ASP A 154 26.00 1.64 -18.36
N GLY A 155 25.09 0.78 -18.78
CA GLY A 155 25.05 -0.64 -18.41
C GLY A 155 25.55 -1.55 -19.54
N PRO A 156 26.06 -2.76 -19.24
CA PRO A 156 26.49 -3.72 -20.26
C PRO A 156 25.38 -4.16 -21.23
N THR A 157 24.11 -4.00 -20.83
CA THR A 157 22.91 -4.48 -21.55
C THR A 157 21.94 -3.35 -21.94
N GLY A 158 22.33 -2.08 -21.81
CA GLY A 158 21.47 -0.91 -22.06
C GLY A 158 21.44 0.07 -20.89
N ASP A 159 20.34 0.82 -20.77
CA ASP A 159 20.12 1.80 -19.69
C ASP A 159 20.27 1.14 -18.31
N SER A 160 21.17 1.70 -17.50
CA SER A 160 21.34 1.36 -16.09
C SER A 160 21.06 2.60 -15.23
N PHE A 161 20.83 2.40 -13.95
CA PHE A 161 20.62 3.44 -12.96
C PHE A 161 21.74 3.42 -11.93
N VAL A 162 22.20 4.60 -11.56
CA VAL A 162 23.08 4.83 -10.43
C VAL A 162 22.30 5.52 -9.33
N LEU A 163 22.12 4.80 -8.21
CA LEU A 163 21.53 5.32 -6.99
C LEU A 163 22.65 5.80 -6.07
N THR A 164 22.71 7.10 -5.82
CA THR A 164 23.61 7.67 -4.83
C THR A 164 23.01 7.50 -3.45
N THR A 165 23.82 7.07 -2.49
CA THR A 165 23.41 6.92 -1.10
C THR A 165 24.44 7.52 -0.15
N THR A 166 24.11 7.62 1.14
CA THR A 166 25.07 8.02 2.19
C THR A 166 26.26 7.08 2.34
N ASP A 167 26.16 5.85 1.83
CA ASP A 167 27.19 4.82 1.99
C ASP A 167 28.00 4.61 0.72
N GLY A 168 27.57 5.16 -0.41
CA GLY A 168 28.19 4.99 -1.73
C GLY A 168 27.17 4.79 -2.85
N GLU A 169 27.67 4.58 -4.06
CA GLU A 169 26.83 4.39 -5.24
C GLU A 169 26.42 2.91 -5.43
N TYR A 170 25.17 2.69 -5.78
CA TYR A 170 24.63 1.40 -6.21
C TYR A 170 24.28 1.48 -7.69
N ARG A 171 24.64 0.47 -8.47
CA ARG A 171 24.33 0.40 -9.91
C ARG A 171 23.41 -0.76 -10.18
N THR A 172 22.39 -0.53 -11.00
CA THR A 172 21.40 -1.58 -11.31
C THR A 172 20.68 -1.30 -12.63
N PRO A 173 20.36 -2.31 -13.44
CA PRO A 173 19.40 -2.14 -14.54
C PRO A 173 17.95 -2.03 -14.04
N VAL A 174 17.65 -2.54 -12.83
CA VAL A 174 16.30 -2.55 -12.24
C VAL A 174 16.31 -1.92 -10.86
N ALA A 175 15.60 -0.80 -10.69
CA ALA A 175 15.45 -0.12 -9.40
C ALA A 175 13.99 -0.19 -8.94
N ILE A 176 13.74 -0.69 -7.72
CA ILE A 176 12.40 -0.79 -7.12
C ILE A 176 12.29 0.20 -5.97
N PHE A 177 11.51 1.26 -6.14
CA PHE A 177 11.27 2.27 -5.10
C PHE A 177 10.03 1.91 -4.27
N ALA A 178 10.27 1.53 -3.02
CA ALA A 178 9.24 1.17 -2.04
C ALA A 178 9.15 2.22 -0.91
N VAL A 179 9.20 3.49 -1.30
CA VAL A 179 9.29 4.66 -0.40
C VAL A 179 7.93 5.18 0.10
N GLY A 180 6.83 4.62 -0.40
CA GLY A 180 5.47 4.95 0.01
C GLY A 180 5.02 6.38 -0.32
N VAL A 181 3.94 6.82 0.32
CA VAL A 181 3.41 8.20 0.29
C VAL A 181 3.54 8.75 1.71
N ALA A 182 4.70 9.29 2.04
CA ALA A 182 5.13 9.47 3.44
C ALA A 182 5.77 10.82 3.74
N GLU A 183 5.94 11.70 2.74
CA GLU A 183 6.47 13.04 2.95
C GLU A 183 5.33 14.03 3.24
N PRO A 184 5.32 14.73 4.38
CA PRO A 184 4.26 15.68 4.73
C PRO A 184 3.95 16.69 3.62
N TYR A 185 2.67 16.89 3.32
CA TYR A 185 2.23 17.90 2.35
C TYR A 185 1.65 19.12 3.05
N ALA A 186 2.23 20.30 2.80
CA ALA A 186 1.68 21.58 3.23
C ALA A 186 1.12 22.38 2.02
N PRO A 187 -0.16 22.81 2.05
CA PRO A 187 -0.69 23.68 1.01
C PRO A 187 -0.10 25.10 1.10
N ALA A 188 -0.20 25.88 0.02
CA ALA A 188 0.28 27.27 -0.04
C ALA A 188 -0.63 28.29 0.69
N THR A 189 -1.40 27.83 1.69
CA THR A 189 -2.28 28.69 2.48
C THR A 189 -1.45 29.72 3.25
N PRO A 190 -1.75 31.03 3.15
CA PRO A 190 -1.11 32.06 3.95
C PRO A 190 -1.12 31.70 5.45
N GLY A 191 0.06 31.67 6.07
CA GLY A 191 0.19 31.34 7.49
C GLY A 191 0.23 29.85 7.82
N ILE A 192 0.30 28.95 6.83
CA ILE A 192 0.36 27.49 7.04
C ILE A 192 1.49 27.06 7.99
N GLN A 193 2.60 27.79 8.04
CA GLN A 193 3.72 27.55 8.96
C GLN A 193 3.36 27.69 10.45
N LEU A 194 2.21 28.29 10.76
CA LEU A 194 1.68 28.36 12.13
C LEU A 194 0.94 27.07 12.53
N ALA A 195 0.60 26.20 11.57
CA ALA A 195 -0.02 24.92 11.82
C ALA A 195 1.03 23.82 11.96
N ALA A 196 0.87 22.95 12.96
CA ALA A 196 1.64 21.70 13.03
C ALA A 196 1.10 20.71 11.99
N HIS A 197 1.96 20.01 11.25
CA HIS A 197 1.47 18.92 10.39
C HIS A 197 1.03 17.73 11.25
N TYR A 198 0.12 16.88 10.75
CA TYR A 198 -0.24 15.60 11.39
C TYR A 198 0.99 14.79 11.83
N ALA A 199 2.05 14.84 11.02
CA ALA A 199 3.33 14.20 11.29
C ALA A 199 3.94 14.60 12.64
N ASP A 200 3.69 15.84 13.08
CA ASP A 200 4.29 16.48 14.25
C ASP A 200 3.29 16.61 15.40
N THR A 201 2.23 15.80 15.38
CA THR A 201 1.25 15.70 16.46
C THR A 201 1.95 15.31 17.77
N ARG A 202 1.60 16.01 18.85
CA ARG A 202 2.18 15.84 20.18
C ARG A 202 1.31 14.89 21.03
N PRO A 203 1.80 14.39 22.18
CA PRO A 203 0.98 13.59 23.10
C PRO A 203 -0.38 14.23 23.38
N ALA A 204 -1.43 13.40 23.46
CA ALA A 204 -2.83 13.84 23.47
C ALA A 204 -3.16 14.78 24.63
N GLU A 205 -2.56 14.53 25.79
CA GLU A 205 -2.66 15.32 27.01
C GLU A 205 -2.18 16.76 26.85
N THR A 206 -1.29 17.03 25.89
CA THR A 206 -0.83 18.40 25.61
C THR A 206 -1.91 19.28 24.97
N TYR A 207 -2.97 18.66 24.44
CA TYR A 207 -4.12 19.33 23.86
C TYR A 207 -5.30 19.50 24.84
N ALA A 208 -5.12 19.09 26.10
CA ALA A 208 -6.17 19.18 27.11
C ALA A 208 -6.70 20.62 27.27
N GLY A 209 -8.03 20.80 27.18
CA GLY A 209 -8.70 22.09 27.32
C GLY A 209 -8.51 23.06 26.14
N ARG A 210 -7.76 22.69 25.10
CA ARG A 210 -7.48 23.53 23.93
C ARG A 210 -8.65 23.52 22.93
N ARG A 211 -8.77 24.61 22.17
CA ARG A 211 -9.58 24.72 20.95
C ARG A 211 -8.72 24.32 19.77
N ILE A 212 -9.10 23.25 19.08
CA ILE A 212 -8.27 22.65 18.02
C ILE A 212 -8.97 22.83 16.67
N PHE A 213 -8.23 23.36 15.71
CA PHE A 213 -8.65 23.43 14.32
C PHE A 213 -7.85 22.42 13.49
N ILE A 214 -8.54 21.50 12.81
CA ILE A 214 -7.94 20.48 11.96
C ILE A 214 -8.28 20.81 10.50
N ILE A 215 -7.23 21.03 9.71
CA ILE A 215 -7.34 21.22 8.26
C ILE A 215 -7.35 19.84 7.60
N GLY A 216 -8.46 19.47 6.98
CA GLY A 216 -8.65 18.18 6.31
C GLY A 216 -9.69 17.29 6.98
N LYS A 217 -10.60 16.73 6.17
CA LYS A 217 -11.70 15.86 6.60
C LYS A 217 -11.59 14.43 6.06
N GLN A 218 -10.37 13.91 6.00
CA GLN A 218 -10.09 12.52 5.63
C GLN A 218 -9.69 11.70 6.87
N ASN A 219 -9.21 10.46 6.68
CA ASN A 219 -8.89 9.55 7.78
C ASN A 219 -7.96 10.15 8.83
N SER A 220 -6.89 10.85 8.44
CA SER A 220 -5.96 11.48 9.40
C SER A 220 -6.64 12.56 10.26
N GLY A 221 -7.50 13.39 9.66
CA GLY A 221 -8.23 14.42 10.42
C GLY A 221 -9.23 13.82 11.40
N PHE A 222 -9.94 12.77 10.98
CA PHE A 222 -10.87 12.04 11.84
C PHE A 222 -10.18 11.16 12.88
N GLU A 223 -9.00 10.62 12.60
CA GLU A 223 -8.15 9.95 13.58
C GLU A 223 -7.80 10.91 14.71
N LEU A 224 -7.29 12.10 14.36
CA LEU A 224 -6.96 13.12 15.34
C LEU A 224 -8.19 13.56 16.13
N ALA A 225 -9.30 13.84 15.46
CA ALA A 225 -10.53 14.24 16.13
C ALA A 225 -11.03 13.16 17.10
N SER A 226 -11.01 11.88 16.71
CA SER A 226 -11.40 10.77 17.60
C SER A 226 -10.47 10.64 18.80
N GLY A 227 -9.15 10.73 18.59
CA GLY A 227 -8.16 10.58 19.66
C GLY A 227 -8.11 11.77 20.63
N LEU A 228 -8.43 12.97 20.14
CA LEU A 228 -8.43 14.21 20.92
C LEU A 228 -9.78 14.52 21.56
N LEU A 229 -10.85 13.80 21.20
CA LEU A 229 -12.20 14.02 21.73
C LEU A 229 -12.26 14.02 23.27
N PRO A 230 -11.56 13.12 24.00
CA PRO A 230 -11.56 13.15 25.47
C PRO A 230 -10.77 14.32 26.10
N TRP A 231 -10.00 15.06 25.31
CA TRP A 231 -9.02 16.03 25.80
C TRP A 231 -9.37 17.47 25.43
N ALA A 232 -9.74 17.69 24.17
CA ALA A 232 -9.96 19.02 23.62
C ALA A 232 -11.26 19.64 24.17
N ARG A 233 -11.24 20.95 24.44
CA ARG A 233 -12.48 21.69 24.79
C ARG A 233 -13.40 21.87 23.58
N ARG A 234 -12.82 21.96 22.38
CA ARG A 234 -13.53 22.11 21.11
C ARG A 234 -12.66 21.59 19.98
N ILE A 235 -13.27 20.90 19.01
CA ILE A 235 -12.58 20.47 17.79
C ILE A 235 -13.35 20.98 16.59
N LEU A 236 -12.66 21.59 15.63
CA LEU A 236 -13.23 21.97 14.35
C LEU A 236 -12.47 21.30 13.23
N LEU A 237 -13.15 20.59 12.34
CA LEU A 237 -12.57 20.02 11.13
C LEU A 237 -13.08 20.80 9.93
N ALA A 238 -12.17 21.26 9.05
CA ALA A 238 -12.55 22.00 7.85
C ALA A 238 -11.82 21.49 6.60
N SER A 239 -12.58 21.31 5.53
CA SER A 239 -12.06 21.21 4.15
C SER A 239 -13.16 21.57 3.15
N PRO A 240 -12.84 21.95 1.91
CA PRO A 240 -13.83 22.46 0.97
C PRO A 240 -14.98 21.49 0.66
N SER A 241 -14.71 20.18 0.63
CA SER A 241 -15.68 19.16 0.26
C SER A 241 -16.27 18.42 1.46
N PRO A 242 -17.51 17.90 1.34
CA PRO A 242 -18.12 17.02 2.33
C PRO A 242 -17.25 15.80 2.64
N ALA A 243 -17.17 15.43 3.91
CA ALA A 243 -16.54 14.18 4.31
C ALA A 243 -17.40 13.01 3.82
N LYS A 244 -16.76 12.04 3.16
CA LYS A 244 -17.42 10.81 2.68
C LYS A 244 -17.02 9.65 3.58
N LEU A 245 -18.00 8.85 4.01
CA LEU A 245 -17.76 7.65 4.80
C LEU A 245 -17.44 6.45 3.90
N SER A 246 -16.43 5.66 4.27
CA SER A 246 -16.04 4.42 3.56
C SER A 246 -17.18 3.41 3.39
N VAL A 247 -18.10 3.36 4.36
CA VAL A 247 -19.30 2.49 4.30
C VAL A 247 -20.31 2.98 3.24
N ASN A 248 -20.32 4.29 2.94
CA ASN A 248 -21.18 4.86 1.90
C ASN A 248 -20.52 4.79 0.52
N THR A 249 -19.20 4.99 0.45
CA THR A 249 -18.42 4.86 -0.80
C THR A 249 -18.12 3.41 -1.16
N ARG A 250 -18.38 2.46 -0.24
CA ARG A 250 -18.18 1.01 -0.41
C ARG A 250 -16.75 0.65 -0.84
N SER A 251 -15.79 1.44 -0.40
CA SER A 251 -14.37 1.32 -0.73
C SER A 251 -13.49 1.72 0.45
N LEU A 252 -12.17 1.55 0.33
CA LEU A 252 -11.22 2.09 1.31
C LEU A 252 -11.07 3.61 1.21
N VAL A 253 -11.69 4.25 0.21
CA VAL A 253 -11.69 5.70 0.05
C VAL A 253 -12.73 6.33 0.97
N GLY A 254 -12.30 7.30 1.77
CA GLY A 254 -13.13 8.02 2.72
C GLY A 254 -12.86 7.63 4.17
N VAL A 255 -13.60 8.28 5.07
CA VAL A 255 -13.44 8.14 6.52
C VAL A 255 -13.90 6.75 6.95
N ARG A 256 -13.06 6.04 7.71
CA ARG A 256 -13.40 4.74 8.26
C ARG A 256 -14.50 4.86 9.32
N ALA A 257 -15.46 3.93 9.29
CA ALA A 257 -16.60 3.93 10.24
C ALA A 257 -16.17 3.92 11.72
N ARG A 258 -14.97 3.42 12.03
CA ARG A 258 -14.41 3.47 13.40
C ARG A 258 -14.15 4.89 13.92
N TYR A 259 -14.12 5.90 13.05
CA TYR A 259 -13.97 7.31 13.43
C TYR A 259 -15.28 8.09 13.30
N LEU A 260 -16.43 7.44 13.51
CA LEU A 260 -17.73 8.12 13.45
C LEU A 260 -18.06 8.95 14.69
N GLN A 261 -17.38 8.72 15.82
CA GLN A 261 -17.68 9.42 17.06
C GLN A 261 -17.59 10.97 16.95
N PRO A 262 -16.60 11.59 16.27
CA PRO A 262 -16.60 13.03 16.02
C PRO A 262 -17.78 13.50 15.14
N PHE A 263 -18.29 12.64 14.27
CA PHE A 263 -19.46 12.94 13.44
C PHE A 263 -20.74 12.94 14.27
N GLU A 264 -20.90 11.95 15.16
CA GLU A 264 -22.01 11.89 16.11
C GLU A 264 -21.98 13.10 17.05
N ASP A 265 -20.80 13.43 17.59
CA ASP A 265 -20.61 14.61 18.44
C ASP A 265 -21.00 15.91 17.72
N HIS A 266 -20.63 16.04 16.44
CA HIS A 266 -21.04 17.17 15.61
C HIS A 266 -22.57 17.28 15.46
N VAL A 267 -23.26 16.16 15.18
CA VAL A 267 -24.71 16.13 14.98
C VAL A 267 -25.48 16.38 16.30
N LEU A 268 -24.94 15.92 17.42
CA LEU A 268 -25.53 16.09 18.75
C LEU A 268 -25.14 17.41 19.43
N GLY A 269 -24.26 18.21 18.81
CA GLY A 269 -23.80 19.49 19.37
C GLY A 269 -22.81 19.36 20.54
N GLY A 270 -22.04 18.27 20.59
CA GLY A 270 -21.14 17.92 21.70
C GLY A 270 -19.82 18.70 21.78
N GLY A 271 -19.54 19.59 20.82
CA GLY A 271 -18.33 20.41 20.78
C GLY A 271 -17.42 20.19 19.58
N VAL A 272 -17.73 19.20 18.73
CA VAL A 272 -17.14 19.04 17.40
C VAL A 272 -17.92 19.84 16.35
N SER A 273 -17.21 20.52 15.47
CA SER A 273 -17.79 21.21 14.29
C SER A 273 -17.13 20.69 13.02
N ILE A 274 -17.93 20.19 12.07
CA ILE A 274 -17.43 19.71 10.77
C ILE A 274 -17.92 20.68 9.69
N LEU A 275 -16.99 21.42 9.08
CA LEU A 275 -17.33 22.49 8.14
C LEU A 275 -16.89 22.18 6.71
N ASP A 276 -17.79 22.37 5.76
CA ASP A 276 -17.48 22.51 4.34
C ASP A 276 -17.00 23.93 4.08
N ALA A 277 -15.69 24.14 4.14
CA ALA A 277 -15.10 25.46 3.97
C ALA A 277 -13.69 25.40 3.40
N SER A 278 -13.35 26.40 2.59
CA SER A 278 -11.96 26.66 2.19
C SER A 278 -11.23 27.43 3.27
N ILE A 279 -9.94 27.13 3.44
CA ILE A 279 -9.08 27.81 4.43
C ILE A 279 -8.36 28.94 3.70
N GLY A 280 -8.65 30.17 4.08
CA GLY A 280 -8.11 31.39 3.48
C GLY A 280 -6.76 31.80 4.06
N SER A 281 -6.66 31.91 5.38
CA SER A 281 -5.41 32.24 6.08
C SER A 281 -5.40 31.73 7.53
N ILE A 282 -4.20 31.66 8.10
CA ILE A 282 -3.97 31.43 9.52
C ILE A 282 -3.11 32.58 10.04
N GLU A 283 -3.60 33.29 11.04
CA GLU A 283 -2.95 34.50 11.56
C GLU A 283 -2.81 34.39 13.09
N ARG A 284 -1.83 35.09 13.66
CA ARG A 284 -1.80 35.26 15.12
C ARG A 284 -2.87 36.26 15.53
N GLY A 285 -3.60 35.95 16.59
CA GLY A 285 -4.57 36.86 17.17
C GLY A 285 -3.92 38.11 17.78
N PRO A 286 -4.75 39.07 18.24
CA PRO A 286 -4.28 40.36 18.77
C PRO A 286 -3.32 40.25 19.95
N ALA A 287 -3.39 39.14 20.70
CA ALA A 287 -2.54 38.86 21.86
C ALA A 287 -1.13 38.35 21.48
N GLY A 288 -0.77 38.32 20.20
CA GLY A 288 0.61 38.04 19.75
C GLY A 288 1.00 36.57 19.80
N ALA A 289 2.24 36.28 20.21
CA ALA A 289 2.83 34.94 20.14
C ALA A 289 2.12 33.92 21.06
N ASP A 290 1.65 34.37 22.23
CA ASP A 290 0.99 33.55 23.25
C ASP A 290 -0.54 33.55 23.14
N GLY A 291 -1.08 34.31 22.18
CA GLY A 291 -2.50 34.41 21.89
C GLY A 291 -3.01 33.29 20.98
N PRO A 292 -4.34 33.14 20.86
CA PRO A 292 -4.92 32.18 19.93
C PRO A 292 -4.61 32.55 18.49
N LEU A 293 -4.60 31.53 17.63
CA LEU A 293 -4.60 31.67 16.19
C LEU A 293 -6.01 32.01 15.69
N ILE A 294 -6.08 32.80 14.63
CA ILE A 294 -7.30 33.09 13.88
C ILE A 294 -7.21 32.37 12.54
N VAL A 295 -8.12 31.43 12.31
CA VAL A 295 -8.26 30.74 11.03
C VAL A 295 -9.42 31.38 10.27
N ARG A 296 -9.10 32.02 9.13
CA ARG A 296 -10.12 32.58 8.23
C ARG A 296 -10.60 31.50 7.29
N VAL A 297 -11.90 31.23 7.30
CA VAL A 297 -12.52 30.23 6.42
C VAL A 297 -13.67 30.82 5.63
N ARG A 298 -13.82 30.35 4.39
CA ARG A 298 -14.97 30.71 3.55
C ARG A 298 -15.84 29.48 3.32
N PRO A 299 -17.11 29.48 3.78
CA PRO A 299 -18.03 28.37 3.57
C PRO A 299 -18.19 28.01 2.09
N SER A 300 -18.19 26.72 1.78
CA SER A 300 -18.30 26.23 0.40
C SER A 300 -19.69 26.45 -0.20
N ALA A 301 -20.73 26.54 0.62
CA ALA A 301 -22.09 26.86 0.20
C ALA A 301 -22.33 28.35 -0.10
N GLY A 302 -21.28 29.19 0.01
CA GLY A 302 -21.38 30.65 -0.01
C GLY A 302 -21.69 31.21 1.38
N GLY A 303 -21.53 32.53 1.53
CA GLY A 303 -21.71 33.25 2.79
C GLY A 303 -20.50 34.09 3.17
N GLU A 304 -20.61 34.76 4.31
CA GLU A 304 -19.52 35.58 4.86
C GLU A 304 -18.33 34.74 5.29
N GLU A 305 -17.15 35.35 5.23
CA GLU A 305 -15.95 34.76 5.79
C GLU A 305 -16.06 34.68 7.32
N LEU A 306 -15.68 33.54 7.88
CA LEU A 306 -15.68 33.31 9.31
C LEU A 306 -14.25 33.38 9.84
N ALA A 307 -14.06 34.12 10.93
CA ALA A 307 -12.83 34.11 11.71
C ALA A 307 -13.00 33.16 12.90
N ILE A 308 -12.25 32.07 12.92
CA ILE A 308 -12.34 31.03 13.94
C ILE A 308 -11.10 31.08 14.83
N GLU A 309 -11.30 31.33 16.11
CA GLU A 309 -10.22 31.25 17.10
C GLU A 309 -9.88 29.79 17.43
N ALA A 310 -8.59 29.47 17.39
CA ALA A 310 -8.04 28.17 17.77
C ALA A 310 -6.75 28.36 18.58
N ASP A 311 -6.54 27.54 19.60
CA ASP A 311 -5.28 27.53 20.33
C ASP A 311 -4.23 26.69 19.59
N GLU A 312 -4.70 25.71 18.79
CA GLU A 312 -3.87 24.81 18.00
C GLU A 312 -4.47 24.65 16.60
N VAL A 313 -3.63 24.70 15.56
CA VAL A 313 -4.03 24.35 14.20
C VAL A 313 -3.19 23.16 13.74
N ILE A 314 -3.86 22.09 13.28
CA ILE A 314 -3.22 20.87 12.81
C ILE A 314 -3.56 20.65 11.33
N ALA A 315 -2.54 20.58 10.48
CA ALA A 315 -2.67 20.26 9.07
C ALA A 315 -2.69 18.74 8.87
N ALA A 316 -3.89 18.19 8.70
CA ALA A 316 -4.12 16.81 8.25
C ALA A 316 -4.28 16.76 6.72
N THR A 317 -3.34 17.41 6.02
CA THR A 317 -3.41 17.74 4.59
C THR A 317 -2.83 16.65 3.67
N GLY A 318 -2.39 15.53 4.25
CA GLY A 318 -1.92 14.36 3.52
C GLY A 318 -0.40 14.37 3.31
N PHE A 319 0.03 13.52 2.38
CA PHE A 319 1.44 13.25 2.13
C PHE A 319 1.69 13.16 0.62
N VAL A 320 2.94 13.37 0.22
CA VAL A 320 3.44 13.12 -1.13
C VAL A 320 4.44 11.95 -1.14
N THR A 321 4.73 11.44 -2.32
CA THR A 321 5.79 10.48 -2.57
C THR A 321 7.16 11.18 -2.53
N PRO A 322 8.11 10.72 -1.71
CA PRO A 322 9.46 11.28 -1.67
C PRO A 322 10.30 10.73 -2.84
N LEU A 323 9.98 11.17 -4.06
CA LEU A 323 10.61 10.68 -5.30
C LEU A 323 11.96 11.33 -5.62
N LEU A 324 12.41 12.30 -4.82
CA LEU A 324 13.65 13.04 -5.06
C LEU A 324 13.76 13.51 -6.52
N ASP A 325 14.83 13.13 -7.21
CA ASP A 325 15.18 13.49 -8.58
C ASP A 325 14.61 12.57 -9.66
N LEU A 326 13.75 11.60 -9.31
CA LEU A 326 13.16 10.71 -10.31
C LEU A 326 12.30 11.47 -11.32
N ALA A 327 11.68 12.58 -10.93
CA ALA A 327 10.94 13.45 -11.85
C ALA A 327 11.88 14.07 -12.90
N ASP A 328 13.07 14.52 -12.48
CA ASP A 328 14.09 15.08 -13.37
C ASP A 328 14.69 14.02 -14.30
N LEU A 329 14.71 12.76 -13.86
CA LEU A 329 15.10 11.59 -14.67
C LEU A 329 14.06 11.20 -15.74
N GLY A 330 12.85 11.79 -15.67
CA GLY A 330 11.75 11.59 -16.60
C GLY A 330 10.58 10.78 -16.07
N VAL A 331 10.54 10.43 -14.77
CA VAL A 331 9.37 9.76 -14.17
C VAL A 331 8.20 10.74 -14.07
N THR A 332 7.13 10.49 -14.83
CA THR A 332 5.93 11.31 -14.79
C THR A 332 5.16 11.09 -13.48
N THR A 333 4.67 12.17 -12.87
CA THR A 333 3.87 12.12 -11.63
C THR A 333 2.51 12.77 -11.80
N PHE A 334 1.54 12.41 -10.96
CA PHE A 334 0.19 12.96 -11.01
C PHE A 334 -0.48 13.09 -9.64
N GLY A 335 -1.50 13.95 -9.57
CA GLY A 335 -2.31 14.18 -8.38
C GLY A 335 -1.57 14.89 -7.23
N GLN A 336 -2.31 15.23 -6.17
CA GLN A 336 -1.75 15.91 -5.00
C GLN A 336 -0.60 15.13 -4.36
N ALA A 337 -0.75 13.81 -4.28
CA ALA A 337 0.24 12.92 -3.67
C ALA A 337 1.49 12.70 -4.54
N ARG A 338 1.57 13.30 -5.75
CA ARG A 338 2.67 13.14 -6.72
C ARG A 338 2.99 11.67 -7.04
N LEU A 339 1.95 10.84 -7.13
CA LEU A 339 2.12 9.42 -7.44
C LEU A 339 2.78 9.26 -8.81
N PRO A 340 3.77 8.35 -8.97
CA PRO A 340 4.36 8.09 -10.27
C PRO A 340 3.34 7.38 -11.17
N ALA A 341 3.31 7.75 -12.45
CA ALA A 341 2.55 7.09 -13.49
C ALA A 341 3.15 5.70 -13.75
N GLN A 342 2.30 4.66 -13.72
CA GLN A 342 2.74 3.27 -13.68
C GLN A 342 2.03 2.42 -14.73
N THR A 343 2.74 1.41 -15.24
CA THR A 343 2.15 0.32 -16.03
C THR A 343 1.32 -0.60 -15.13
N ALA A 344 0.65 -1.58 -15.75
CA ALA A 344 -0.10 -2.61 -15.01
C ALA A 344 0.79 -3.42 -14.04
N TYR A 345 2.08 -3.53 -14.34
CA TYR A 345 3.09 -4.22 -13.53
C TYR A 345 3.94 -3.27 -12.67
N TRP A 346 3.41 -2.08 -12.35
CA TRP A 346 4.06 -1.09 -11.46
C TRP A 346 5.45 -0.63 -11.92
N GLU A 347 5.79 -0.81 -13.20
CA GLU A 347 6.93 -0.14 -13.84
C GLU A 347 6.54 1.32 -14.12
N SER A 348 7.50 2.24 -14.07
CA SER A 348 7.30 3.62 -14.52
C SER A 348 6.83 3.62 -15.98
N ALA A 349 5.73 4.32 -16.24
CA ALA A 349 5.18 4.42 -17.59
C ALA A 349 6.08 5.20 -18.57
N SER A 350 7.04 5.99 -18.06
CA SER A 350 7.94 6.84 -18.85
C SER A 350 9.42 6.48 -18.75
N VAL A 351 9.83 5.66 -17.78
CA VAL A 351 11.24 5.26 -17.58
C VAL A 351 11.33 3.76 -17.28
N PRO A 352 11.46 2.90 -18.32
CA PRO A 352 11.59 1.46 -18.14
C PRO A 352 12.77 1.09 -17.21
N GLY A 353 12.62 0.03 -16.43
CA GLY A 353 13.59 -0.43 -15.43
C GLY A 353 13.41 0.20 -14.04
N ILE A 354 12.57 1.24 -13.90
CA ILE A 354 12.16 1.77 -12.59
C ILE A 354 10.79 1.19 -12.22
N PHE A 355 10.69 0.56 -11.06
CA PHE A 355 9.46 -0.04 -10.54
C PHE A 355 9.09 0.53 -9.17
N PHE A 356 7.84 0.34 -8.76
CA PHE A 356 7.31 0.84 -7.49
C PHE A 356 6.61 -0.27 -6.71
N ALA A 357 6.82 -0.32 -5.39
CA ALA A 357 6.24 -1.37 -4.53
C ALA A 357 5.68 -0.80 -3.21
N GLY A 358 4.64 -1.43 -2.67
CA GLY A 358 3.93 -0.93 -1.49
C GLY A 358 2.84 0.09 -1.84
N THR A 359 2.55 1.01 -0.92
CA THR A 359 1.42 1.95 -1.07
C THR A 359 1.57 2.93 -2.23
N ILE A 360 2.79 3.16 -2.71
CA ILE A 360 3.07 3.94 -3.93
C ILE A 360 2.55 3.24 -5.20
N GLY A 361 2.31 1.93 -5.14
CA GLY A 361 1.69 1.14 -6.23
C GLY A 361 0.25 1.55 -6.54
N GLN A 362 -0.38 2.42 -5.74
CA GLN A 362 -1.66 3.07 -6.05
C GLN A 362 -1.62 3.92 -7.33
N GLY A 363 -0.43 4.28 -7.82
CA GLY A 363 -0.28 4.93 -9.12
C GLY A 363 -0.79 4.08 -10.28
N SER A 364 -0.82 2.76 -10.14
CA SER A 364 -1.53 1.86 -11.04
C SER A 364 -2.99 1.68 -10.59
N ALA A 365 -3.88 2.38 -11.30
CA ALA A 365 -5.31 2.41 -11.00
C ALA A 365 -6.07 1.15 -11.45
N GLY A 366 -5.50 0.39 -12.40
CA GLY A 366 -6.21 -0.65 -13.15
C GLY A 366 -7.39 -0.09 -13.95
N LEU A 367 -8.35 -0.97 -14.27
CA LEU A 367 -9.49 -0.63 -15.13
C LEU A 367 -10.47 0.36 -14.49
N LYS A 368 -10.57 0.38 -13.15
CA LYS A 368 -11.63 1.09 -12.42
C LYS A 368 -13.02 0.84 -13.03
N LYS A 369 -13.29 -0.40 -13.46
CA LYS A 369 -14.50 -0.81 -14.20
C LYS A 369 -15.80 -0.26 -13.60
N HIS A 370 -15.89 -0.24 -12.28
CA HIS A 370 -17.05 0.23 -11.51
C HIS A 370 -16.78 1.52 -10.72
N GLY A 371 -15.78 2.31 -11.12
CA GLY A 371 -15.34 3.50 -10.39
C GLY A 371 -14.64 3.21 -9.06
N LEU A 372 -14.44 1.93 -8.72
CA LEU A 372 -13.74 1.51 -7.51
C LEU A 372 -12.24 1.35 -7.79
N PRO A 373 -11.35 1.92 -6.95
CA PRO A 373 -9.92 1.74 -7.08
C PRO A 373 -9.47 0.39 -6.51
N ALA A 374 -8.27 -0.04 -6.93
CA ALA A 374 -7.55 -1.14 -6.32
C ALA A 374 -7.22 -0.85 -4.84
N ASN A 375 -7.07 -1.90 -4.02
CA ASN A 375 -6.69 -1.77 -2.61
C ASN A 375 -5.17 -1.71 -2.41
N SER A 376 -4.42 -1.30 -3.45
CA SER A 376 -2.95 -1.16 -3.45
C SER A 376 -2.43 -0.17 -2.39
N GLY A 377 -3.29 0.66 -1.81
CA GLY A 377 -2.94 1.60 -0.73
C GLY A 377 -2.85 1.01 0.67
N ALA A 378 -3.18 -0.26 0.82
CA ALA A 378 -3.14 -0.97 2.09
C ALA A 378 -2.35 -2.27 1.97
N VAL A 379 -1.83 -2.76 3.11
CA VAL A 379 -0.93 -3.93 3.17
C VAL A 379 -1.55 -5.15 2.48
N HIS A 380 -2.80 -5.47 2.78
CA HIS A 380 -3.52 -6.60 2.18
C HIS A 380 -3.60 -6.61 0.66
N GLY A 381 -3.70 -5.45 0.01
CA GLY A 381 -3.65 -5.37 -1.46
C GLY A 381 -2.21 -5.34 -1.98
N ALA A 382 -1.39 -4.46 -1.39
CA ALA A 382 -0.01 -4.23 -1.83
C ALA A 382 0.89 -5.48 -1.71
N ARG A 383 0.61 -6.37 -0.74
CA ARG A 383 1.41 -7.59 -0.55
C ARG A 383 1.28 -8.58 -1.72
N TYR A 384 0.12 -8.63 -2.37
CA TYR A 384 -0.06 -9.46 -3.58
C TYR A 384 0.51 -8.78 -4.81
N ASN A 385 0.41 -7.45 -4.90
CA ASN A 385 1.09 -6.70 -5.96
C ASN A 385 2.60 -6.99 -5.95
N ALA A 386 3.22 -7.03 -4.76
CA ALA A 386 4.63 -7.36 -4.63
C ALA A 386 4.99 -8.77 -5.13
N ARG A 387 4.13 -9.78 -4.90
CA ARG A 387 4.33 -11.14 -5.46
C ARG A 387 4.23 -11.14 -6.99
N VAL A 388 3.21 -10.46 -7.54
CA VAL A 388 3.01 -10.36 -8.99
C VAL A 388 4.16 -9.60 -9.66
N LEU A 389 4.61 -8.50 -9.05
CA LEU A 389 5.76 -7.71 -9.50
C LEU A 389 7.03 -8.56 -9.53
N ALA A 390 7.34 -9.29 -8.46
CA ALA A 390 8.52 -10.15 -8.40
C ALA A 390 8.48 -11.26 -9.47
N ALA A 391 7.31 -11.88 -9.69
CA ALA A 391 7.12 -12.88 -10.73
C ALA A 391 7.30 -12.30 -12.15
N HIS A 392 6.80 -11.08 -12.39
CA HIS A 392 6.98 -10.37 -13.65
C HIS A 392 8.47 -10.06 -13.93
N ILE A 393 9.19 -9.56 -12.92
CA ILE A 393 10.65 -9.31 -13.04
C ILE A 393 11.40 -10.62 -13.30
N ALA A 394 11.06 -11.71 -12.60
CA ALA A 394 11.69 -13.01 -12.80
C ALA A 394 11.54 -13.52 -14.24
N ARG A 395 10.33 -13.41 -14.80
CA ARG A 395 10.06 -13.78 -16.20
C ARG A 395 10.88 -12.95 -17.18
N ARG A 396 10.98 -11.63 -16.97
CA ARG A 396 11.78 -10.74 -17.83
C ARG A 396 13.28 -11.03 -17.76
N ALA A 397 13.78 -11.47 -16.60
CA ALA A 397 15.20 -11.77 -16.40
C ALA A 397 15.68 -13.06 -17.12
N SER A 398 14.77 -13.83 -17.75
CA SER A 398 15.03 -15.11 -18.48
C SER A 398 15.70 -16.22 -17.66
N SER A 399 16.21 -15.95 -16.47
CA SER A 399 16.94 -16.88 -15.61
C SER A 399 16.03 -17.76 -14.75
N HIS A 400 14.74 -17.43 -14.65
CA HIS A 400 13.78 -18.19 -13.84
C HIS A 400 12.37 -18.08 -14.41
N VAL A 401 11.80 -19.21 -14.83
CA VAL A 401 10.39 -19.30 -15.22
C VAL A 401 9.62 -19.82 -14.01
N PRO A 402 8.68 -19.05 -13.43
CA PRO A 402 7.83 -19.53 -12.35
C PRO A 402 7.12 -20.83 -12.74
N GLU A 403 6.93 -21.73 -11.78
CA GLU A 403 6.21 -22.98 -12.01
C GLU A 403 4.79 -22.72 -12.52
N ARG A 404 4.38 -23.48 -13.53
CA ARG A 404 3.04 -23.45 -14.15
C ARG A 404 2.42 -24.83 -14.02
N PRO A 405 1.84 -25.17 -12.85
CA PRO A 405 1.38 -26.52 -12.58
C PRO A 405 0.22 -26.89 -13.51
N LEU A 406 0.21 -28.16 -13.93
CA LEU A 406 -0.90 -28.74 -14.69
C LEU A 406 -2.11 -28.95 -13.77
N ILE A 407 -3.29 -28.63 -14.29
CA ILE A 407 -4.57 -28.91 -13.66
C ILE A 407 -5.20 -30.07 -14.43
N ALA A 408 -5.52 -31.16 -13.74
CA ALA A 408 -6.21 -32.27 -14.36
C ALA A 408 -7.60 -31.80 -14.84
N PRO A 409 -8.07 -32.21 -16.03
CA PRO A 409 -9.38 -31.77 -16.54
C PRO A 409 -10.54 -32.01 -15.56
N ALA A 410 -10.51 -33.14 -14.84
CA ALA A 410 -11.51 -33.48 -13.83
C ALA A 410 -11.53 -32.51 -12.62
N ASP A 411 -10.40 -31.87 -12.31
CA ASP A 411 -10.25 -31.00 -11.14
C ASP A 411 -10.53 -29.52 -11.48
N LEU A 412 -10.62 -29.16 -12.77
CA LEU A 412 -10.69 -27.77 -13.21
C LEU A 412 -11.88 -27.00 -12.58
N VAL A 413 -13.06 -27.62 -12.53
CA VAL A 413 -14.24 -27.01 -11.91
C VAL A 413 -14.02 -26.78 -10.41
N ASP A 414 -13.40 -27.74 -9.70
CA ASP A 414 -13.11 -27.62 -8.27
C ASP A 414 -12.05 -26.56 -7.98
N VAL A 415 -11.02 -26.45 -8.83
CA VAL A 415 -10.02 -25.38 -8.75
C VAL A 415 -10.68 -24.01 -8.92
N VAL A 416 -11.53 -23.85 -9.95
CA VAL A 416 -12.24 -22.58 -10.18
C VAL A 416 -13.12 -22.22 -8.97
N LEU A 417 -13.92 -23.16 -8.47
CA LEU A 417 -14.78 -22.94 -7.30
C LEU A 417 -13.98 -22.60 -6.04
N GLY A 418 -12.84 -23.27 -5.83
CA GLY A 418 -11.93 -22.97 -4.73
C GLY A 418 -11.43 -21.53 -4.76
N GLU A 419 -11.02 -21.04 -5.95
CA GLU A 419 -10.59 -19.66 -6.11
C GLU A 419 -11.75 -18.67 -5.88
N LEU A 420 -12.94 -18.95 -6.41
CA LEU A 420 -14.12 -18.10 -6.21
C LEU A 420 -14.51 -17.97 -4.73
N ALA A 421 -14.45 -19.06 -3.98
CA ALA A 421 -14.84 -19.08 -2.58
C ALA A 421 -13.79 -18.43 -1.67
N ALA A 422 -12.49 -18.65 -1.94
CA ALA A 422 -11.46 -18.50 -0.93
C ALA A 422 -10.21 -17.70 -1.33
N ALA A 423 -10.01 -17.32 -2.59
CA ALA A 423 -8.76 -16.70 -3.06
C ALA A 423 -8.54 -15.28 -2.46
N PRO A 424 -7.66 -15.11 -1.45
CA PRO A 424 -7.52 -13.83 -0.78
C PRO A 424 -7.04 -12.71 -1.72
N GLU A 425 -6.24 -13.03 -2.73
CA GLU A 425 -5.72 -12.10 -3.73
C GLU A 425 -6.85 -11.43 -4.51
N LEU A 426 -7.80 -12.22 -5.00
CA LEU A 426 -8.94 -11.74 -5.78
C LEU A 426 -9.91 -10.95 -4.90
N TRP A 427 -10.11 -11.39 -3.65
CA TRP A 427 -10.92 -10.68 -2.66
C TRP A 427 -10.33 -9.31 -2.27
N HIS A 428 -9.00 -9.25 -2.11
CA HIS A 428 -8.30 -8.02 -1.76
C HIS A 428 -8.10 -7.11 -2.96
N GLN A 429 -8.03 -7.63 -4.18
CA GLN A 429 -7.78 -6.87 -5.41
C GLN A 429 -8.88 -7.10 -6.46
N ARG A 430 -10.12 -6.80 -6.06
CA ARG A 430 -11.33 -6.93 -6.89
C ARG A 430 -11.22 -6.09 -8.17
N ALA A 431 -11.61 -6.69 -9.29
CA ALA A 431 -11.54 -6.11 -10.63
C ALA A 431 -10.16 -5.52 -10.98
N TYR A 432 -9.09 -6.05 -10.35
CA TYR A 432 -7.73 -5.52 -10.47
C TYR A 432 -6.70 -6.62 -10.67
N LEU A 433 -6.77 -7.72 -9.92
CA LEU A 433 -6.00 -8.94 -10.16
C LEU A 433 -6.92 -10.06 -10.67
N VAL A 434 -6.36 -10.93 -11.53
CA VAL A 434 -7.04 -12.08 -12.11
C VAL A 434 -6.15 -13.31 -11.99
N ARG A 435 -6.71 -14.45 -11.56
CA ARG A 435 -6.05 -15.76 -11.69
C ARG A 435 -6.30 -16.26 -13.10
N VAL A 436 -5.25 -16.68 -13.79
CA VAL A 436 -5.34 -17.14 -15.17
C VAL A 436 -5.07 -18.63 -15.25
N ILE A 437 -5.96 -19.34 -15.94
CA ILE A 437 -5.77 -20.74 -16.31
C ILE A 437 -5.71 -20.80 -17.83
N SER A 438 -4.54 -21.08 -18.41
CA SER A 438 -4.44 -21.30 -19.86
C SER A 438 -4.97 -22.68 -20.22
N LEU A 439 -5.59 -22.78 -21.38
CA LEU A 439 -6.22 -23.99 -21.88
C LEU A 439 -5.61 -24.31 -23.25
N ASP A 440 -4.60 -25.18 -23.23
CA ASP A 440 -3.95 -25.69 -24.44
C ASP A 440 -4.47 -27.11 -24.72
N PRO A 441 -5.11 -27.38 -25.88
CA PRO A 441 -5.60 -28.72 -26.22
C PRO A 441 -4.50 -29.80 -26.26
N SER A 442 -3.24 -29.42 -26.50
CA SER A 442 -2.11 -30.34 -26.61
C SER A 442 -1.40 -30.62 -25.28
N VAL A 443 -1.54 -29.72 -24.29
CA VAL A 443 -0.82 -29.78 -23.01
C VAL A 443 -1.76 -29.91 -21.80
N GLY A 444 -3.02 -29.50 -21.93
CA GLY A 444 -4.00 -29.44 -20.85
C GLY A 444 -4.09 -28.06 -20.18
N ALA A 445 -4.90 -27.98 -19.12
CA ALA A 445 -5.06 -26.77 -18.34
C ALA A 445 -3.83 -26.49 -17.47
N ARG A 446 -3.38 -25.23 -17.41
CA ARG A 446 -2.26 -24.81 -16.55
C ARG A 446 -2.63 -23.59 -15.73
N ASP A 447 -2.25 -23.58 -14.46
CA ASP A 447 -2.30 -22.37 -13.64
C ASP A 447 -1.14 -21.44 -14.06
N GLU A 448 -1.49 -20.34 -14.71
CA GLU A 448 -0.55 -19.31 -15.17
C GLU A 448 -0.23 -18.28 -14.08
N GLY A 449 -0.86 -18.42 -12.91
CA GLY A 449 -0.63 -17.56 -11.78
C GLY A 449 -1.67 -16.44 -11.68
N ILE A 450 -1.28 -15.36 -11.01
CA ILE A 450 -2.08 -14.14 -10.92
C ILE A 450 -1.37 -13.03 -11.70
N VAL A 451 -2.14 -12.29 -12.48
CA VAL A 451 -1.68 -11.13 -13.26
C VAL A 451 -2.63 -9.95 -13.04
N PRO A 452 -2.23 -8.71 -13.40
CA PRO A 452 -3.15 -7.58 -13.47
C PRO A 452 -4.26 -7.85 -14.50
N LEU A 453 -5.52 -7.62 -14.12
CA LEU A 453 -6.68 -7.86 -14.99
C LEU A 453 -6.59 -7.05 -16.29
N SER A 454 -6.12 -5.80 -16.25
CA SER A 454 -5.93 -5.00 -17.47
C SER A 454 -4.91 -5.63 -18.42
N ALA A 455 -3.80 -6.16 -17.89
CA ALA A 455 -2.78 -6.81 -18.72
C ALA A 455 -3.34 -8.09 -19.37
N PHE A 456 -4.13 -8.87 -18.63
CA PHE A 456 -4.88 -10.00 -19.19
C PHE A 456 -5.84 -9.55 -20.29
N LEU A 457 -6.65 -8.52 -20.08
CA LEU A 457 -7.62 -8.08 -21.10
C LEU A 457 -6.94 -7.58 -22.37
N ASP A 458 -5.81 -6.90 -22.24
CA ASP A 458 -5.07 -6.33 -23.38
C ASP A 458 -4.24 -7.38 -24.14
N GLY A 459 -4.19 -8.64 -23.67
CA GLY A 459 -3.30 -9.67 -24.21
C GLY A 459 -1.81 -9.37 -24.02
N ALA A 460 -1.50 -8.40 -23.15
CA ALA A 460 -0.15 -7.95 -22.80
C ALA A 460 0.33 -8.55 -21.46
N GLY A 461 -0.42 -9.51 -20.91
CA GLY A 461 -0.10 -10.19 -19.67
C GLY A 461 0.96 -11.27 -19.84
N ASP A 462 1.53 -11.70 -18.72
CA ASP A 462 2.55 -12.76 -18.69
C ASP A 462 1.98 -14.15 -19.04
N ASP A 463 0.64 -14.24 -19.18
CA ASP A 463 -0.15 -15.40 -19.59
C ASP A 463 -0.22 -15.60 -21.12
N GLY A 464 0.27 -14.64 -21.91
CA GLY A 464 0.28 -14.70 -23.37
C GLY A 464 -1.11 -14.52 -24.01
N THR A 465 -1.28 -14.99 -25.26
CA THR A 465 -2.53 -14.85 -26.03
C THR A 465 -3.29 -16.18 -26.20
N ALA A 466 -2.92 -17.21 -25.44
CA ALA A 466 -3.57 -18.51 -25.49
C ALA A 466 -5.02 -18.42 -25.04
N ASP A 467 -5.84 -19.41 -25.43
CA ASP A 467 -7.17 -19.58 -24.88
C ASP A 467 -7.06 -19.80 -23.38
N SER A 468 -7.88 -19.10 -22.59
CA SER A 468 -7.68 -19.03 -21.15
C SER A 468 -8.94 -18.64 -20.40
N LEU A 469 -9.05 -19.13 -19.17
CA LEU A 469 -10.05 -18.73 -18.18
C LEU A 469 -9.41 -17.78 -17.17
N GLY A 470 -9.87 -16.54 -17.13
CA GLY A 470 -9.56 -15.56 -16.09
C GLY A 470 -10.59 -15.58 -14.98
N ILE A 471 -10.17 -15.60 -13.73
CA ILE A 471 -11.02 -15.65 -12.53
C ILE A 471 -10.75 -14.41 -11.68
N THR A 472 -11.80 -13.64 -11.37
CA THR A 472 -11.70 -12.48 -10.48
C THR A 472 -12.96 -12.31 -9.63
N MET A 473 -12.82 -11.56 -8.54
CA MET A 473 -13.95 -10.98 -7.81
C MET A 473 -14.19 -9.56 -8.30
N GLU A 474 -15.44 -9.12 -8.38
CA GLU A 474 -15.82 -7.74 -8.71
C GLU A 474 -16.78 -7.17 -7.65
N ALA A 475 -16.92 -5.85 -7.67
CA ALA A 475 -17.96 -5.14 -6.94
C ALA A 475 -18.41 -3.96 -7.80
N ASP A 476 -19.70 -3.83 -8.02
CA ASP A 476 -20.32 -2.83 -8.92
C ASP A 476 -20.72 -1.54 -8.20
N GLY A 477 -20.28 -1.38 -6.95
CA GLY A 477 -20.67 -0.24 -6.12
C GLY A 477 -22.10 -0.30 -5.61
N THR A 478 -22.92 -1.32 -5.91
CA THR A 478 -24.28 -1.53 -5.37
C THR A 478 -24.30 -2.25 -4.01
N ALA A 479 -23.11 -2.58 -3.47
CA ALA A 479 -22.83 -3.48 -2.34
C ALA A 479 -22.76 -4.96 -2.69
N ALA A 480 -23.11 -5.35 -3.93
CA ALA A 480 -22.84 -6.69 -4.42
C ALA A 480 -21.33 -6.91 -4.55
N VAL A 481 -20.86 -8.07 -4.07
CA VAL A 481 -19.57 -8.63 -4.43
C VAL A 481 -19.86 -9.94 -5.13
N TYR A 482 -19.30 -10.14 -6.32
CA TYR A 482 -19.65 -11.27 -7.16
C TYR A 482 -18.45 -11.73 -8.00
N PRO A 483 -18.35 -13.02 -8.32
CA PRO A 483 -17.37 -13.54 -9.25
C PRO A 483 -17.62 -13.11 -10.70
N VAL A 484 -16.53 -12.94 -11.45
CA VAL A 484 -16.56 -12.86 -12.90
C VAL A 484 -15.52 -13.79 -13.49
N LEU A 485 -15.96 -14.59 -14.46
CA LEU A 485 -15.11 -15.44 -15.30
C LEU A 485 -14.92 -14.78 -16.66
N TYR A 486 -13.67 -14.58 -17.07
CA TYR A 486 -13.30 -14.02 -18.37
C TYR A 486 -12.80 -15.13 -19.27
N LEU A 487 -13.50 -15.40 -20.37
CA LEU A 487 -13.15 -16.45 -21.31
C LEU A 487 -12.44 -15.84 -22.50
N ARG A 488 -11.14 -16.06 -22.61
CA ARG A 488 -10.38 -15.72 -23.83
C ARG A 488 -10.43 -16.90 -24.79
N ARG A 489 -10.94 -16.67 -26.00
CA ARG A 489 -10.96 -17.64 -27.10
C ARG A 489 -10.59 -16.98 -28.41
N SER A 490 -9.52 -17.44 -29.05
CA SER A 490 -9.01 -16.90 -30.32
C SER A 490 -8.87 -15.36 -30.26
N GLY A 491 -8.33 -14.85 -29.15
CA GLY A 491 -8.15 -13.42 -28.89
C GLY A 491 -9.40 -12.62 -28.52
N LYS A 492 -10.60 -13.23 -28.53
CA LYS A 492 -11.84 -12.58 -28.07
C LYS A 492 -12.09 -12.86 -26.60
N ILE A 493 -12.59 -11.88 -25.86
CA ILE A 493 -12.90 -12.01 -24.44
C ILE A 493 -14.41 -11.91 -24.23
N ASP A 494 -14.96 -12.91 -23.53
CA ASP A 494 -16.36 -12.95 -23.08
C ASP A 494 -16.42 -12.92 -21.56
N GLU A 495 -17.29 -12.09 -20.99
CA GLU A 495 -17.45 -11.94 -19.54
C GLU A 495 -18.66 -12.74 -19.04
N ARG A 496 -18.44 -13.60 -18.05
CA ARG A 496 -19.50 -14.41 -17.42
C ARG A 496 -19.54 -14.13 -15.92
N ALA A 497 -20.44 -13.24 -15.53
CA ALA A 497 -20.72 -13.00 -14.11
C ALA A 497 -21.46 -14.19 -13.48
N VAL A 498 -21.12 -14.47 -12.22
CA VAL A 498 -21.89 -15.36 -11.34
C VAL A 498 -22.74 -14.50 -10.42
N ASP A 499 -23.97 -14.92 -10.13
CA ASP A 499 -24.86 -14.13 -9.29
C ASP A 499 -24.28 -13.88 -7.89
N PRO A 500 -24.46 -12.68 -7.31
CA PRO A 500 -24.05 -12.39 -5.95
C PRO A 500 -24.85 -13.23 -4.94
N ASP A 501 -24.17 -13.79 -3.94
CA ASP A 501 -24.80 -14.41 -2.78
C ASP A 501 -24.69 -13.46 -1.57
N PRO A 502 -25.78 -13.15 -0.85
CA PRO A 502 -25.76 -12.24 0.31
C PRO A 502 -24.82 -12.67 1.45
N LEU A 503 -24.50 -13.95 1.54
CA LEU A 503 -23.57 -14.54 2.49
C LEU A 503 -22.18 -14.79 1.88
N LEU A 504 -21.96 -14.32 0.64
CA LEU A 504 -20.70 -14.42 -0.10
C LEU A 504 -20.25 -15.87 -0.33
N ARG A 505 -21.20 -16.77 -0.61
CA ARG A 505 -20.96 -18.19 -0.90
C ARG A 505 -20.91 -18.42 -2.41
N PHE A 506 -19.75 -18.82 -2.92
CA PHE A 506 -19.50 -19.04 -4.35
C PHE A 506 -19.07 -20.47 -4.69
N ASP A 507 -19.35 -21.40 -3.78
CA ASP A 507 -19.10 -22.85 -3.89
C ASP A 507 -20.40 -23.68 -3.81
N THR A 508 -21.55 -23.02 -3.94
CA THR A 508 -22.86 -23.69 -3.87
C THR A 508 -23.07 -24.64 -5.05
N PRO A 509 -23.95 -25.66 -4.93
CA PRO A 509 -24.28 -26.55 -6.05
C PRO A 509 -24.74 -25.83 -7.33
N ALA A 510 -25.47 -24.71 -7.17
CA ALA A 510 -25.91 -23.89 -8.30
C ALA A 510 -24.72 -23.20 -9.00
N VAL A 511 -23.81 -22.61 -8.23
CA VAL A 511 -22.60 -21.99 -8.77
C VAL A 511 -21.70 -23.05 -9.43
N ARG A 512 -21.56 -24.23 -8.81
CA ARG A 512 -20.86 -25.37 -9.40
C ARG A 512 -21.41 -25.76 -10.77
N SER A 513 -22.74 -25.92 -10.89
CA SER A 513 -23.36 -26.23 -12.19
C SER A 513 -23.05 -25.16 -13.22
N ARG A 514 -23.17 -23.88 -12.84
CA ARG A 514 -22.89 -22.75 -13.72
C ARG A 514 -21.43 -22.70 -14.18
N VAL A 515 -20.48 -22.94 -13.28
CA VAL A 515 -19.05 -22.99 -13.59
C VAL A 515 -18.76 -24.18 -14.51
N ALA A 516 -19.34 -25.35 -14.25
CA ALA A 516 -19.17 -26.53 -15.10
C ALA A 516 -19.65 -26.29 -16.54
N ASP A 517 -20.81 -25.63 -16.71
CA ASP A 517 -21.32 -25.26 -18.03
C ASP A 517 -20.34 -24.31 -18.76
N ILE A 518 -19.83 -23.30 -18.06
CA ILE A 518 -18.87 -22.33 -18.60
C ILE A 518 -17.55 -23.00 -19.01
N VAL A 519 -17.03 -23.91 -18.17
CA VAL A 519 -15.80 -24.66 -18.47
C VAL A 519 -16.00 -25.59 -19.67
N ALA A 520 -17.16 -26.26 -19.76
CA ALA A 520 -17.48 -27.13 -20.88
C ALA A 520 -17.55 -26.38 -22.23
N GLU A 521 -18.02 -25.13 -22.24
CA GLU A 521 -18.02 -24.25 -23.42
C GLU A 521 -16.61 -23.94 -23.96
N MET A 522 -15.57 -24.09 -23.13
CA MET A 522 -14.18 -23.88 -23.53
C MET A 522 -13.54 -25.10 -24.21
N GLY A 523 -14.28 -26.21 -24.37
CA GLY A 523 -13.80 -27.39 -25.09
C GLY A 523 -12.80 -28.25 -24.31
N VAL A 524 -12.62 -27.98 -23.01
CA VAL A 524 -11.83 -28.81 -22.10
C VAL A 524 -12.72 -30.00 -21.68
N ARG A 525 -12.41 -31.20 -22.15
CA ARG A 525 -13.10 -32.44 -21.74
C ARG A 525 -12.26 -33.24 -20.78
#